data_AF-A0A7X8WJC0-F1
#
_entry.id   AF-A0A7X8WJC0-F1
#
_cell.length_a   1.000
_cell.length_b   1.000
_cell.length_c   1.000
_cell.angle_alpha   90.00
_cell.angle_beta   90.00
_cell.angle_gamma   90.00
#
_symmetry.space_group_name_H-M   'P 1'
#
loop_
_entity.id
_entity.type
_entity.pdbx_description
1 polymer ?
#
loop_
_entity_poly.entity_id
_entity_poly.type
_entity_poly.pdbx_seq_one_letter_code
_entity_poly.pdbx_strand_id
1 'polypeptide(L)' 'MRCLGLDLGTRTLGIAISDDQGKIAFGLETYHFRENDLPKAVDYVKILCATKQIDKIILGLPKNMDGSVG' A
#
# COMPACT_ATOMS: atom_id res chain seq x y z
N MET A 1 10.34 -7.60 11.56
CA MET A 1 9.38 -7.94 10.49
C MET A 1 8.78 -6.65 10.00
N ARG A 2 8.85 -6.36 8.70
CA ARG A 2 8.32 -5.10 8.16
C ARG A 2 6.99 -5.30 7.45
N CYS A 3 6.09 -4.35 7.66
CA CYS A 3 4.78 -4.31 7.02
C CYS A 3 4.73 -3.16 6.01
N LEU A 4 4.01 -3.37 4.91
CA LEU A 4 3.68 -2.33 3.94
C LEU A 4 2.18 -2.04 4.01
N GLY A 5 1.82 -0.80 4.34
CA GLY A 5 0.44 -0.30 4.30
C GLY A 5 0.15 0.33 2.95
N LEU A 6 -0.96 -0.04 2.34
CA LEU A 6 -1.38 0.38 1.00
C LEU A 6 -2.77 1.00 1.04
N ASP A 7 -2.87 2.21 0.48
CA ASP A 7 -4.13 2.92 0.25
C ASP A 7 -4.35 3.08 -1.26
N LEU A 8 -5.24 2.27 -1.83
CA LEU A 8 -5.42 2.15 -3.27
C LEU A 8 -6.50 3.13 -3.77
N GLY A 9 -6.06 4.15 -4.51
CA GLY A 9 -6.92 5.03 -5.29
C GLY A 9 -7.04 4.60 -6.76
N THR A 10 -7.75 5.39 -7.55
CA THR A 10 -7.94 5.12 -8.99
C THR A 10 -6.72 5.44 -9.86
N ARG A 11 -5.84 6.34 -9.40
CA ARG A 11 -4.63 6.81 -10.10
C ARG A 11 -3.40 6.94 -9.19
N THR A 12 -3.57 6.64 -7.91
CA THR A 12 -2.55 6.80 -6.88
C THR A 12 -2.58 5.62 -5.92
N LEU A 13 -1.42 5.26 -5.39
CA LEU A 13 -1.26 4.28 -4.33
C LEU A 13 -0.47 4.97 -3.21
N GLY A 14 -1.14 5.26 -2.10
CA GLY A 14 -0.47 5.70 -0.88
C GLY A 14 0.28 4.53 -0.25
N ILE A 15 1.55 4.74 0.09
CA ILE A 15 2.42 3.68 0.61
C ILE A 15 3.01 4.12 1.95
N ALA A 16 2.84 3.28 2.96
CA ALA A 16 3.45 3.42 4.28
C ALA A 16 4.25 2.16 4.63
N ILE A 17 5.30 2.31 5.43
CA ILE A 17 6.15 1.21 5.88
C ILE A 17 6.29 1.24 7.41
N SER A 18 6.28 0.08 8.05
CA SER A 18 6.53 0.00 9.49
C SER A 18 8.02 0.12 9.83
N ASP A 19 8.34 0.48 11.07
CA ASP A 19 9.65 0.23 11.65
C ASP A 19 9.97 -1.28 11.73
N ASP A 20 11.21 -1.60 12.08
CA ASP A 20 11.73 -2.97 12.16
C ASP A 20 11.02 -3.82 13.24
N GLN A 21 10.47 -3.14 14.25
CA GLN A 21 9.70 -3.73 15.34
C GLN A 21 8.22 -3.93 14.98
N GLY A 22 7.74 -3.41 13.85
CA GLY A 22 6.34 -3.48 13.43
C GLY A 22 5.37 -2.63 14.28
N LYS A 23 5.86 -1.59 14.97
CA LYS A 23 5.09 -0.77 15.93
C LYS A 23 4.62 0.55 15.36
N ILE A 24 5.48 1.25 14.61
CA ILE A 24 5.20 2.59 14.10
C ILE A 24 5.18 2.55 12.57
N ALA A 25 4.16 3.15 11.95
CA ALA A 25 4.09 3.32 10.50
C ALA A 25 4.57 4.72 10.11
N PHE A 26 5.33 4.78 9.02
CA PHE A 26 5.82 6.02 8.42
C PHE A 26 5.35 6.09 6.96
N GLY A 27 4.96 7.28 6.50
CA GLY A 27 4.69 7.50 5.08
C GLY A 27 5.98 7.26 4.28
N LEU A 28 5.90 6.43 3.24
CA LEU A 28 7.02 6.16 2.35
C LEU A 28 6.95 7.08 1.13
N GLU A 29 5.85 6.99 0.38
CA GLU A 29 5.61 7.77 -0.83
C GLU A 29 4.16 7.62 -1.33
N THR A 30 3.82 8.36 -2.38
CA THR A 30 2.61 8.12 -3.18
C THR A 30 3.03 7.73 -4.59
N TYR A 31 2.69 6.52 -5.01
CA TYR A 31 2.97 6.04 -6.36
C TYR A 31 1.84 6.43 -7.31
N HIS A 32 2.18 7.06 -8.43
CA HIS A 32 1.21 7.50 -9.45
C HIS A 32 1.18 6.52 -10.63
N PHE A 33 -0.02 6.11 -11.04
CA PHE A 33 -0.22 5.24 -12.20
C PHE A 33 -1.40 5.73 -13.04
N ARG A 34 -1.52 5.22 -14.27
CA ARG A 34 -2.64 5.56 -15.14
C ARG A 34 -3.91 4.90 -14.60
N GLU A 35 -5.04 5.55 -14.82
CA GLU A 35 -6.32 4.93 -14.53
C GLU A 35 -6.46 3.60 -15.28
N ASN A 36 -6.99 2.58 -14.61
CA ASN A 36 -7.07 1.20 -15.09
C ASN A 36 -5.73 0.48 -15.31
N ASP A 37 -4.61 1.03 -14.85
CA ASP A 37 -3.27 0.40 -14.91
C ASP A 37 -2.81 -0.13 -13.54
N LEU A 38 -3.71 -0.84 -12.86
CA LEU A 38 -3.42 -1.49 -11.57
C LEU A 38 -2.23 -2.47 -11.62
N PRO A 39 -2.01 -3.25 -12.71
CA PRO A 39 -0.85 -4.14 -12.79
C PRO A 39 0.49 -3.43 -12.57
N LYS A 40 0.62 -2.19 -13.06
CA LYS A 40 1.83 -1.39 -12.86
C LYS A 40 2.08 -1.04 -11.39
N ALA A 41 1.03 -0.73 -10.64
CA ALA A 41 1.14 -0.50 -9.20
C ALA A 41 1.51 -1.80 -8.45
N VAL A 42 0.96 -2.94 -8.87
CA VAL A 42 1.31 -4.25 -8.30
C VAL A 42 2.79 -4.59 -8.51
N ASP A 43 3.31 -4.38 -9.72
CA ASP A 43 4.72 -4.66 -10.02
C ASP A 43 5.66 -3.73 -9.24
N TYR A 44 5.26 -2.47 -9.05
CA TYR A 44 5.98 -1.55 -8.17
C TYR A 44 6.04 -2.04 -6.71
N VAL A 45 4.90 -2.49 -6.17
CA VAL A 45 4.83 -3.06 -4.81
C VAL A 45 5.71 -4.30 -4.68
N LYS A 46 5.77 -5.19 -5.68
CA LYS A 46 6.67 -6.36 -5.66
C LYS A 46 8.13 -5.95 -5.50
N ILE A 47 8.57 -4.90 -6.20
CA ILE A 47 9.93 -4.37 -6.09
C ILE A 47 10.18 -3.84 -4.68
N LEU A 48 9.23 -3.09 -4.10
CA LEU A 48 9.34 -2.62 -2.73
C LEU A 48 9.42 -3.77 -1.73
N CYS A 49 8.60 -4.82 -1.89
CA CYS A 49 8.63 -5.99 -1.03
C CYS A 49 10.00 -6.68 -1.04
N ALA A 50 10.59 -6.87 -2.23
CA ALA A 50 11.92 -7.47 -2.37
C ALA A 50 13.03 -6.59 -1.79
N THR A 51 13.01 -5.28 -2.07
CA THR A 51 14.09 -4.36 -1.67
C THR A 51 14.05 -3.96 -0.20
N LYS A 52 12.86 -3.92 0.42
CA LYS A 52 12.67 -3.50 1.81
C LYS A 52 12.49 -4.65 2.80
N GLN A 53 12.49 -5.90 2.33
CA GLN A 53 12.26 -7.11 3.12
C GLN A 53 10.91 -7.05 3.85
N ILE A 54 9.84 -6.87 3.08
CA ILE A 54 8.48 -6.80 3.60
C ILE A 54 7.93 -8.21 3.80
N ASP A 55 7.41 -8.49 5.00
CA ASP A 55 6.83 -9.78 5.37
C ASP A 55 5.31 -9.80 5.22
N LYS A 56 4.66 -8.63 5.28
CA LYS A 56 3.19 -8.51 5.27
C LYS A 56 2.72 -7.26 4.55
N ILE A 57 1.64 -7.40 3.80
CA ILE A 57 0.93 -6.29 3.15
C ILE A 57 -0.40 -6.09 3.87
N ILE A 58 -0.74 -4.84 4.13
CA ILE A 58 -2.05 -4.41 4.63
C ILE A 58 -2.66 -3.49 3.57
N LEU A 59 -3.79 -3.89 3.01
CA LEU A 59 -4.52 -3.12 2.01
C LEU A 59 -5.76 -2.51 2.65
N GLY A 60 -5.98 -1.21 2.46
CA GLY A 60 -7.19 -0.53 2.89
C GLY A 60 -8.44 -1.19 2.30
N LEU A 61 -9.39 -1.53 3.16
CA LEU A 61 -10.70 -2.01 2.74
C LEU A 61 -11.65 -0.82 2.67
N PRO A 62 -12.06 -0.38 1.48
CA PRO A 62 -12.87 0.81 1.33
C PRO A 62 -14.30 0.52 1.83
N LYS A 63 -14.80 1.43 2.66
CA LYS A 63 -16.14 1.38 3.23
C LYS A 63 -16.76 2.78 3.21
N ASN A 64 -18.03 2.83 2.87
CA ASN A 64 -18.86 4.01 3.04
C ASN A 64 -19.08 4.30 4.53
N MET A 65 -19.56 5.50 4.84
CA MET A 65 -19.83 5.93 6.22
C MET A 65 -20.93 5.10 6.90
N ASP A 66 -21.84 4.50 6.12
CA ASP A 66 -22.87 3.58 6.62
C ASP A 66 -22.37 2.14 6.82
N GLY A 67 -21.08 1.87 6.55
CA GLY A 67 -20.44 0.58 6.69
C GLY A 67 -20.63 -0.38 5.51
N SER A 68 -21.37 0.03 4.47
CA SER A 68 -21.45 -0.71 3.20
C SER A 68 -20.10 -0.67 2.47
N VAL A 69 -19.86 -1.68 1.61
CA VAL A 69 -18.64 -1.72 0.79
C VAL A 69 -18.71 -0.64 -0.28
N GLY A 70 -17.66 0.17 -0.39
CA GLY A 70 -17.54 1.25 -1.37
C GLY A 70 -16.15 1.82 -1.34
#